data_AF-A0A163G5D3-F1
#
_entry.id   AF-A0A163G5D3-F1
#
_cell.length_a   1.000
_cell.length_b   1.000
_cell.length_c   1.000
_cell.angle_alpha   90.00
_cell.angle_beta   90.00
_cell.angle_gamma   90.00
#
_symmetry.space_group_name_H-M   'P 1'
#
loop_
_entity.id
_entity.type
_entity.pdbx_description
1 polymer ?
#
loop_
_entity_poly.entity_id
_entity_poly.type
_entity_poly.pdbx_seq_one_letter_code
_entity_poly.pdbx_strand_id
1 'polypeptide(L)'
;MVSDEVNDAPAQAAAHVGISISRTQGYLVGSGSVIIVSWDLRALVALFAISESVVRQTKMNVCFALVYNIFALSLALGLWEA
;
A
#
# COMPACT_ATOMS: atom_id res chain seq x y z
N MET A 1 -8.37 9.83 5.17
CA MET A 1 -8.84 10.48 6.40
C MET A 1 -8.25 9.76 7.59
N VAL A 2 -7.87 10.48 8.65
CA VAL A 2 -7.36 9.89 9.90
C VAL A 2 -8.43 10.10 10.97
N SER A 3 -8.87 9.03 11.64
CA SER A 3 -9.91 9.08 12.66
C SER A 3 -9.67 8.10 13.82
N ASP A 4 -10.40 8.29 14.91
CA ASP A 4 -10.43 7.43 16.11
C ASP A 4 -11.55 6.37 16.07
N GLU A 5 -12.08 6.10 14.88
CA GLU A 5 -13.09 5.09 14.51
C GLU A 5 -14.52 5.30 15.02
N VAL A 6 -14.75 5.93 16.18
CA VAL A 6 -16.10 5.92 16.79
C VAL A 6 -17.06 6.90 16.11
N ASN A 7 -16.62 8.12 15.80
CA ASN A 7 -17.52 9.19 15.35
C ASN A 7 -17.43 9.50 13.85
N ASP A 8 -16.36 9.06 13.19
CA ASP A 8 -16.02 9.48 11.83
C ASP A 8 -16.18 8.36 10.77
N ALA A 9 -16.80 7.24 11.13
CA ALA A 9 -17.03 6.10 10.25
C ALA A 9 -17.60 6.46 8.84
N PRO A 10 -18.63 7.32 8.69
CA PRO A 10 -19.15 7.68 7.36
C PRO A 10 -18.14 8.47 6.51
N ALA A 11 -17.32 9.31 7.13
CA ALA A 11 -16.31 10.09 6.42
C ALA A 11 -15.06 9.23 6.11
N GLN A 12 -14.82 8.14 6.85
CA GLN A 12 -13.77 7.17 6.57
C GLN A 12 -14.14 6.26 5.39
N ALA A 13 -15.41 5.86 5.29
CA ALA A 13 -15.93 5.11 4.14
C ALA A 13 -15.91 5.91 2.83
N ALA A 14 -16.04 7.25 2.90
CA ALA A 14 -15.92 8.14 1.75
C ALA A 14 -14.46 8.44 1.35
N ALA A 15 -13.48 8.11 2.19
CA ALA A 15 -12.08 8.39 1.92
C ALA A 15 -11.45 7.29 1.04
N HIS A 16 -10.62 7.69 0.07
CA HIS A 16 -9.83 6.75 -0.74
C HIS A 16 -8.91 5.86 0.10
N VAL A 17 -8.44 6.39 1.23
CA VAL A 17 -7.69 5.65 2.25
C VAL A 17 -8.13 6.14 3.62
N GLY A 18 -8.75 5.25 4.39
CA GLY A 18 -9.10 5.46 5.79
C GLY A 18 -8.02 4.92 6.72
N ILE A 19 -7.48 5.77 7.58
CA ILE A 19 -6.45 5.41 8.57
C ILE A 19 -7.05 5.57 9.96
N SER A 20 -7.08 4.49 10.73
CA SER A 20 -7.59 4.47 12.09
C SER A 20 -6.44 4.53 13.10
N ILE A 21 -6.55 5.38 14.12
CA ILE A 21 -5.60 5.40 15.25
C ILE A 21 -6.28 4.85 16.50
N SER A 22 -5.71 3.80 17.05
CA SER A 22 -6.34 3.00 18.08
C SER A 22 -5.63 3.13 19.42
N ARG A 23 -6.39 3.45 20.47
CA ARG A 23 -5.85 3.71 21.83
C ARG A 23 -5.77 2.47 22.72
N THR A 24 -6.52 1.41 22.41
CA THR A 24 -6.72 0.25 23.30
C THR A 24 -6.08 -1.01 22.74
N GLN A 25 -5.19 -1.65 23.52
CA GLN A 25 -4.74 -3.02 23.25
C GLN A 25 -5.86 -3.98 23.61
N GLY A 26 -6.62 -4.42 22.61
CA GLY A 26 -7.66 -5.41 22.80
C GLY A 26 -8.96 -4.95 22.17
N TYR A 27 -9.31 -5.64 21.09
CA TYR A 27 -10.60 -5.56 20.41
C TYR A 27 -10.86 -4.28 19.62
N LEU A 28 -10.32 -4.23 18.39
CA LEU A 28 -10.71 -3.23 17.41
C LEU A 28 -11.03 -3.94 16.11
N VAL A 29 -12.33 -4.11 15.87
CA VAL A 29 -12.91 -4.35 14.55
C VAL A 29 -12.87 -3.00 13.83
N GLY A 30 -11.66 -2.59 13.49
CA GLY A 30 -11.43 -1.32 12.82
C GLY A 30 -11.83 -1.42 11.37
N SER A 31 -12.85 -0.65 10.96
CA SER A 31 -13.37 -0.66 9.58
C SER A 31 -12.52 0.20 8.61
N GLY A 32 -11.34 0.67 9.06
CA GLY A 32 -10.38 1.41 8.25
C GLY A 32 -9.47 0.49 7.42
N SER A 33 -9.03 0.95 6.26
CA SER A 33 -8.09 0.20 5.40
C SER A 33 -6.71 0.01 6.05
N VAL A 34 -6.33 0.87 6.99
CA VAL A 34 -5.06 0.82 7.74
C VAL A 34 -5.31 1.17 9.20
N ILE A 35 -4.75 0.38 10.13
CA ILE A 35 -4.89 0.59 11.58
C ILE A 35 -3.51 0.84 12.20
N ILE A 36 -3.36 1.95 12.92
CA ILE A 36 -2.17 2.30 13.68
C ILE A 36 -2.42 1.95 15.16
N VAL A 37 -1.71 0.93 15.65
CA VAL A 37 -1.80 0.43 17.05
C VAL A 37 -0.88 1.23 18.01
N SER A 38 -0.27 2.31 17.51
CA SER A 38 0.59 3.20 18.28
C SER A 38 -0.14 4.48 18.65
N TRP A 39 0.19 5.02 19.82
CA TRP A 39 -0.30 6.32 20.30
C TRP A 39 0.51 7.50 19.74
N ASP A 40 1.58 7.22 18.98
CA ASP A 40 2.45 8.24 18.39
C ASP A 40 2.04 8.58 16.94
N LEU A 41 1.69 9.85 16.71
CA LEU A 41 1.41 10.40 15.38
C LEU A 41 2.60 10.30 14.42
N ARG A 42 3.84 10.12 14.91
CA ARG A 42 5.01 9.84 14.06
C ARG A 42 4.88 8.52 13.31
N ALA A 43 4.08 7.57 13.81
CA ALA A 43 3.78 6.34 13.09
C ALA A 43 3.06 6.61 11.76
N LEU A 44 2.32 7.71 11.65
CA LEU A 44 1.70 8.14 10.40
C LEU A 44 2.75 8.55 9.36
N VAL A 45 3.79 9.28 9.79
CA VAL A 45 4.91 9.66 8.90
C VAL A 45 5.68 8.43 8.43
N ALA A 46 5.93 7.49 9.36
CA ALA A 46 6.58 6.22 9.03
C ALA A 46 5.74 5.40 8.02
N LEU A 47 4.42 5.37 8.18
CA LEU A 47 3.51 4.70 7.24
C LEU A 47 3.64 5.25 5.82
N PHE A 48 3.64 6.58 5.66
CA PHE A 48 3.81 7.20 4.34
C PHE A 48 5.20 6.92 3.74
N ALA A 49 6.27 7.01 4.54
CA ALA A 49 7.63 6.72 4.09
C ALA A 49 7.77 5.27 3.61
N ILE A 50 7.18 4.32 4.34
CA ILE A 50 7.17 2.91 3.96
C ILE A 50 6.35 2.70 2.68
N SER A 51 5.16 3.31 2.60
CA SER A 51 4.29 3.21 1.42
C SER A 51 5.01 3.69 0.16
N GLU A 52 5.69 4.83 0.22
CA GLU A 52 6.45 5.37 -0.91
C GLU A 52 7.60 4.45 -1.33
N SER A 53 8.33 3.90 -0.35
CA SER A 53 9.40 2.94 -0.62
C SER A 53 8.88 1.66 -1.27
N VAL A 54 7.75 1.12 -0.81
CA VAL A 54 7.12 -0.07 -1.38
C VAL A 54 6.65 0.21 -2.80
N VAL A 55 5.98 1.33 -3.05
CA VAL A 55 5.53 1.70 -4.41
C VAL A 55 6.72 1.85 -5.35
N ARG A 56 7.82 2.46 -4.90
CA ARG A 56 9.05 2.56 -5.69
C ARG A 56 9.61 1.18 -6.03
N GLN A 57 9.68 0.27 -5.06
CA GLN A 57 10.16 -1.09 -5.29
C GLN A 57 9.26 -1.87 -6.24
N THR A 58 7.93 -1.78 -6.06
CA THR A 58 6.96 -2.44 -6.94
C THR A 58 7.08 -1.93 -8.38
N LYS A 59 7.25 -0.63 -8.59
CA LYS A 59 7.47 -0.09 -9.95
C LYS A 59 8.73 -0.65 -10.60
N MET A 60 9.82 -0.78 -9.84
CA MET A 60 11.04 -1.41 -10.36
C MET A 60 10.83 -2.89 -10.68
N ASN A 61 10.20 -3.65 -9.78
CA ASN A 61 9.92 -5.07 -9.98
C ASN A 61 9.05 -5.30 -11.23
N VAL A 62 8.00 -4.50 -11.41
CA VAL A 62 7.13 -4.57 -12.61
C VAL A 62 7.91 -4.21 -13.87
N CYS A 63 8.80 -3.21 -13.81
CA CYS A 63 9.67 -2.87 -14.94
C CYS A 63 10.58 -4.04 -15.32
N PHE A 64 11.27 -4.66 -14.36
CA PHE A 64 12.11 -5.83 -14.62
C PHE A 64 11.32 -7.01 -15.18
N ALA A 65 10.12 -7.27 -14.64
CA ALA A 65 9.25 -8.33 -15.14
C ALA A 65 8.80 -8.09 -16.59
N LEU A 66 8.46 -6.85 -16.94
CA LEU A 66 8.10 -6.48 -18.31
C LEU A 66 9.27 -6.66 -19.27
N VAL A 67 10.46 -6.16 -18.90
CA VAL A 67 11.66 -6.30 -19.72
C VAL A 67 11.99 -7.77 -19.94
N TYR A 68 11.98 -8.59 -18.88
CA TYR A 68 12.22 -10.03 -18.99
C TYR A 68 11.20 -10.70 -19.92
N ASN A 69 9.91 -10.40 -19.76
CA ASN A 69 8.86 -10.99 -20.60
C ASN A 69 8.97 -10.55 -22.06
N ILE A 70 9.35 -9.29 -22.34
CA ILE A 70 9.57 -8.81 -23.70
C ILE A 70 10.74 -9.57 -24.34
N PHE A 71 11.87 -9.71 -23.65
CA PHE A 71 13.01 -10.47 -24.17
C PHE A 71 12.66 -11.95 -24.40
N ALA A 72 11.96 -12.56 -23.44
CA ALA A 72 11.50 -13.94 -23.57
C ALA A 72 10.55 -14.12 -24.77
N LEU A 73 9.63 -13.18 -24.98
CA LEU A 73 8.73 -13.18 -26.12
C LEU A 73 9.47 -12.99 -27.44
N SER A 74 10.41 -12.05 -27.51
CA SER A 74 11.25 -11.83 -28.70
C SER A 74 12.06 -13.07 -29.08
N LEU A 75 12.58 -13.79 -28.07
CA LEU A 75 13.29 -15.05 -28.28
C LEU A 75 12.34 -16.15 -28.76
N ALA A 76 11.15 -16.27 -28.15
CA ALA A 76 10.14 -17.26 -28.55
C ALA A 76 9.60 -17.03 -29.97
N LEU A 77 9.52 -15.76 -30.41
CA LEU A 77 9.14 -15.39 -31.78
C LEU A 77 10.25 -15.68 -32.81
N GLY A 78 11.41 -16.18 -32.40
CA GLY A 78 12.49 -16.56 -33.32
C GLY A 78 13.15 -15.35 -34.00
N LEU A 79 13.06 -14.15 -33.43
CA LEU A 79 13.69 -12.93 -33.97
C LEU A 79 15.23 -13.01 -34.07
N TRP A 80 15.84 -14.07 -33.51
CA TRP A 80 17.27 -14.34 -33.58
C TRP A 80 17.67 -15.42 -34.61
N GLU A 81 16.70 -16.07 -35.26
CA GLU A 81 16.90 -17.15 -36.24
C GLU A 81 16.71 -16.67 -37.71
N ALA A 82 16.80 -15.36 -37.98
CA ALA A 82 16.78 -14.76 -39.32
C ALA A 82 18.05 -13.93 -39.56
#